data_AF-A0A0N8W9I4-F1
#
_entry.id   AF-A0A0N8W9I4-F1
#
_cell.length_a   1.000
_cell.length_b   1.000
_cell.length_c   1.000
_cell.angle_alpha   90.00
_cell.angle_beta   90.00
_cell.angle_gamma   90.00
#
_symmetry.space_group_name_H-M   'P 1'
#
loop_
_entity.id
_entity.type
_entity.pdbx_description
1 polymer ?
#
loop_
_entity_poly.entity_id
_entity_poly.type
_entity_poly.pdbx_seq_one_letter_code
_entity_poly.pdbx_strand_id
1 'polypeptide(L)'
;MLNLTLAQKILDNQDKIAAEAVNLIYENQKDLIKNYQDQQKNKSIRDTKYHLNYLAEAIEADSKSLFLDYIEWAAVIMENIGIDLENFIKNLLNTRDAIAEYSDEKELEILNDFFYAAVNNIRSNYKRPLSFLVRENSLYQTASSYLEFLLNSDRHSASKLILQSVEAGLPVKDIYQEVFQPVQREIGRLWQINKISVAQEHFCSAATQLVMSQLYPYIFSTRKNGKRFVAASVGNELHEIGLRMVADFFEMAGWDTYYFGANTPSESIIDTIKQINPDLIGLSTTITYNLKNLKELIKAIKAEKFNLKTKIIVGGYPFITSPDLWKKIGADGYAPDAENALKFANNSLH
;
A
#
# COMPACT_ATOMS: atom_id res chain seq x y z
N MET A 1 8.58 -23.23 7.92
CA MET A 1 8.94 -23.92 6.66
C MET A 1 7.69 -24.24 5.84
N LEU A 2 6.65 -24.87 6.41
CA LEU A 2 5.44 -25.23 5.68
C LEU A 2 4.75 -24.03 4.97
N ASN A 3 4.52 -22.91 5.67
CA ASN A 3 3.93 -21.70 5.05
C ASN A 3 4.75 -21.20 3.85
N LEU A 4 6.07 -21.18 3.97
CA LEU A 4 6.96 -20.74 2.89
C LEU A 4 6.87 -21.68 1.68
N THR A 5 6.85 -22.99 1.92
CA THR A 5 6.68 -24.00 0.86
C THR A 5 5.36 -23.83 0.14
N LEU A 6 4.25 -23.70 0.88
CA LEU A 6 2.91 -23.50 0.30
C LEU A 6 2.82 -22.20 -0.49
N ALA A 7 3.31 -21.08 0.06
CA ALA A 7 3.35 -19.80 -0.63
C ALA A 7 4.13 -19.89 -1.95
N GLN A 8 5.31 -20.51 -1.93
CA GLN A 8 6.12 -20.69 -3.15
C GLN A 8 5.41 -21.60 -4.16
N LYS A 9 4.75 -22.68 -3.71
CA LYS A 9 3.99 -23.58 -4.57
C LYS A 9 2.83 -22.89 -5.27
N ILE A 10 2.12 -21.99 -4.57
CA ILE A 10 1.06 -21.14 -5.14
C ILE A 10 1.63 -20.25 -6.23
N LEU A 11 2.78 -19.60 -5.98
CA LEU A 11 3.42 -18.70 -6.94
C LEU A 11 3.96 -19.46 -8.16
N ASP A 12 4.61 -20.61 -7.97
CA ASP A 12 5.17 -21.43 -9.05
C ASP A 12 4.09 -22.02 -9.97
N ASN A 13 2.88 -22.26 -9.45
CA ASN A 13 1.74 -22.81 -10.20
C ASN A 13 0.66 -21.77 -10.48
N GLN A 14 0.95 -20.48 -10.27
CA GLN A 14 -0.04 -19.40 -10.30
C GLN A 14 -0.88 -19.38 -11.57
N ASP A 15 -0.26 -19.58 -12.74
CA ASP A 15 -0.95 -19.59 -14.04
C ASP A 15 -2.00 -20.71 -14.12
N LYS A 16 -1.65 -21.91 -13.66
CA LYS A 16 -2.52 -23.09 -13.71
C LYS A 16 -3.65 -22.94 -12.69
N ILE A 17 -3.33 -22.55 -11.47
CA ILE A 17 -4.30 -22.33 -10.40
C ILE A 17 -5.31 -21.25 -10.80
N ALA A 18 -4.85 -20.14 -11.37
CA ALA A 18 -5.74 -19.06 -11.80
C ALA A 18 -6.67 -19.48 -12.95
N ALA A 19 -6.18 -20.27 -13.91
CA ALA A 19 -7.00 -20.81 -14.98
C ALA A 19 -8.06 -21.79 -14.44
N GLU A 20 -7.68 -22.67 -13.53
CA GLU A 20 -8.56 -23.67 -12.91
C GLU A 20 -9.65 -23.01 -12.05
N ALA A 21 -9.26 -22.07 -11.19
CA ALA A 21 -10.19 -21.29 -10.38
C ALA A 21 -11.25 -20.58 -11.24
N VAL A 22 -10.83 -20.01 -12.39
CA VAL A 22 -11.77 -19.40 -13.32
C VAL A 22 -12.64 -20.45 -14.01
N ASN A 23 -12.10 -21.60 -14.42
CA ASN A 23 -12.92 -22.68 -15.00
C ASN A 23 -14.00 -23.17 -14.02
N LEU A 24 -13.69 -23.28 -12.73
CA LEU A 24 -14.68 -23.61 -11.68
C LEU A 24 -15.80 -22.58 -11.57
N ILE A 25 -15.51 -21.28 -11.77
CA ILE A 25 -16.56 -20.25 -11.90
C ILE A 25 -17.44 -20.55 -13.13
N TYR A 26 -16.83 -21.00 -14.24
CA TYR A 26 -17.58 -21.34 -15.45
C TYR A 26 -18.52 -22.54 -15.29
N GLU A 27 -18.16 -23.49 -14.45
CA GLU A 27 -18.95 -24.67 -14.16
C GLU A 27 -20.05 -24.37 -13.12
N ASN A 28 -19.70 -23.64 -12.07
CA ASN A 28 -20.54 -23.46 -10.88
C ASN A 28 -21.43 -22.20 -10.92
N GLN A 29 -21.14 -21.22 -11.80
CA GLN A 29 -21.83 -19.91 -11.86
C GLN A 29 -22.20 -19.50 -13.29
N LYS A 30 -22.83 -20.42 -14.04
CA LYS A 30 -23.21 -20.24 -15.46
C LYS A 30 -24.02 -18.98 -15.76
N ASP A 31 -24.84 -18.51 -14.81
CA ASP A 31 -25.66 -17.31 -14.98
C ASP A 31 -24.85 -16.01 -14.89
N LEU A 32 -23.78 -15.97 -14.08
CA LEU A 32 -22.94 -14.78 -13.87
C LEU A 32 -22.12 -14.43 -15.12
N ILE A 33 -21.72 -15.47 -15.87
CA ILE A 33 -20.77 -15.40 -16.99
C ILE A 33 -21.43 -15.56 -18.35
N LYS A 34 -22.76 -15.66 -18.42
CA LYS A 34 -23.51 -15.97 -19.64
C LYS A 34 -23.16 -15.07 -20.84
N ASN A 35 -22.64 -13.88 -20.55
CA ASN A 35 -22.23 -12.86 -21.53
C ASN A 35 -20.71 -12.58 -21.56
N TYR A 36 -19.88 -13.38 -20.87
CA TYR A 36 -18.44 -13.17 -20.84
C TYR A 36 -17.81 -13.63 -22.16
N GLN A 37 -17.07 -12.73 -22.81
CA GLN A 37 -16.23 -13.07 -23.96
C GLN A 37 -14.83 -13.50 -23.47
N ASP A 38 -13.99 -13.97 -24.38
CA ASP A 38 -12.62 -14.40 -24.09
C ASP A 38 -11.80 -13.29 -23.39
N GLN A 39 -12.09 -12.02 -23.71
CA GLN A 39 -11.44 -10.89 -23.06
C GLN A 39 -11.78 -10.79 -21.57
N GLN A 40 -13.03 -11.03 -21.18
CA GLN A 40 -13.45 -11.06 -19.77
C GLN A 40 -12.84 -12.26 -19.05
N LYS A 41 -12.77 -13.44 -19.71
CA LYS A 41 -12.09 -14.61 -19.14
C LYS A 41 -10.62 -14.32 -18.82
N ASN A 42 -9.90 -13.70 -19.76
CA ASN A 42 -8.49 -13.33 -19.58
C ASN A 42 -8.30 -12.29 -18.46
N LYS A 43 -9.24 -11.34 -18.32
CA LYS A 43 -9.24 -10.40 -17.18
C LYS A 43 -9.44 -11.14 -15.86
N SER A 44 -10.43 -12.03 -15.77
CA SER A 44 -10.66 -12.83 -14.55
C SER A 44 -9.44 -13.66 -14.17
N ILE A 45 -8.78 -14.31 -15.15
CA ILE A 45 -7.56 -15.08 -14.88
C ILE A 45 -6.48 -14.16 -14.30
N ARG A 46 -6.23 -13.01 -14.94
CA ARG A 46 -5.25 -12.03 -14.45
C ARG A 46 -5.59 -11.53 -13.05
N ASP A 47 -6.86 -11.25 -12.78
CA ASP A 47 -7.30 -10.73 -11.49
C ASP A 47 -7.18 -11.80 -10.38
N THR A 48 -7.46 -13.07 -10.71
CA THR A 48 -7.18 -14.21 -9.82
C THR A 48 -5.69 -14.34 -9.49
N LYS A 49 -4.78 -14.09 -10.45
CA LYS A 49 -3.34 -14.09 -10.15
C LYS A 49 -2.97 -13.06 -9.09
N TYR A 50 -3.57 -11.87 -9.12
CA TYR A 50 -3.37 -10.90 -8.04
C TYR A 50 -3.85 -11.45 -6.70
N HIS A 51 -5.04 -12.07 -6.64
CA HIS A 51 -5.53 -12.70 -5.41
C HIS A 51 -4.54 -13.75 -4.85
N LEU A 52 -3.95 -14.56 -5.74
CA LEU A 52 -2.95 -15.56 -5.37
C LEU A 52 -1.65 -14.93 -4.85
N ASN A 53 -1.19 -13.82 -5.42
CA ASN A 53 -0.02 -13.08 -4.91
C ASN A 53 -0.25 -12.59 -3.48
N TYR A 54 -1.41 -11.97 -3.22
CA TYR A 54 -1.76 -11.50 -1.87
C TYR A 54 -1.90 -12.64 -0.86
N LEU A 55 -2.50 -13.76 -1.26
CA LEU A 55 -2.62 -14.95 -0.42
C LEU A 55 -1.26 -15.56 -0.07
N ALA A 56 -0.41 -15.79 -1.07
CA ALA A 56 0.91 -16.39 -0.88
C ALA A 56 1.74 -15.58 0.13
N GLU A 57 1.71 -14.25 0.01
CA GLU A 57 2.47 -13.35 0.87
C GLU A 57 1.89 -13.29 2.29
N ALA A 58 0.57 -13.31 2.43
CA ALA A 58 -0.08 -13.41 3.74
C ALA A 58 0.21 -14.75 4.44
N ILE A 59 0.29 -15.86 3.69
CA ILE A 59 0.69 -17.18 4.19
C ILE A 59 2.16 -17.16 4.62
N GLU A 60 3.08 -16.70 3.77
CA GLU A 60 4.52 -16.63 4.12
C GLU A 60 4.73 -15.76 5.37
N ALA A 61 4.05 -14.61 5.43
CA ALA A 61 4.12 -13.71 6.57
C ALA A 61 3.39 -14.25 7.82
N ASP A 62 2.66 -15.36 7.70
CA ASP A 62 1.81 -15.93 8.76
C ASP A 62 0.90 -14.84 9.37
N SER A 63 0.16 -14.14 8.50
CA SER A 63 -0.61 -12.96 8.85
C SER A 63 -1.96 -12.97 8.17
N LYS A 64 -2.94 -13.64 8.79
CA LYS A 64 -4.33 -13.65 8.31
C LYS A 64 -4.89 -12.25 8.09
N SER A 65 -4.55 -11.28 8.94
CA SER A 65 -5.02 -9.91 8.78
C SER A 65 -4.70 -9.30 7.41
N LEU A 66 -3.54 -9.63 6.82
CA LEU A 66 -3.17 -9.14 5.49
C LEU A 66 -4.10 -9.69 4.40
N PHE A 67 -4.48 -10.97 4.52
CA PHE A 67 -5.40 -11.59 3.58
C PHE A 67 -6.84 -11.09 3.79
N LEU A 68 -7.29 -11.01 5.05
CA LEU A 68 -8.64 -10.53 5.39
C LEU A 68 -8.88 -9.11 4.86
N ASP A 69 -7.95 -8.20 5.14
CA ASP A 69 -7.99 -6.81 4.71
C ASP A 69 -8.00 -6.67 3.17
N TYR A 70 -7.16 -7.45 2.49
CA TYR A 70 -7.17 -7.50 1.02
C TYR A 70 -8.51 -8.02 0.46
N ILE A 71 -9.06 -9.07 1.06
CA ILE A 71 -10.33 -9.66 0.60
C ILE A 71 -11.51 -8.73 0.87
N GLU A 72 -11.54 -7.99 1.98
CA GLU A 72 -12.52 -6.92 2.21
C GLU A 72 -12.39 -5.84 1.14
N TRP A 73 -11.17 -5.40 0.85
CA TRP A 73 -10.92 -4.41 -0.19
C TRP A 73 -11.40 -4.88 -1.57
N ALA A 74 -11.13 -6.14 -1.92
CA ALA A 74 -11.56 -6.76 -3.17
C ALA A 74 -13.09 -6.94 -3.23
N ALA A 75 -13.75 -7.29 -2.12
CA ALA A 75 -15.20 -7.42 -2.05
C ALA A 75 -15.91 -6.11 -2.44
N VAL A 76 -15.38 -4.96 -1.99
CA VAL A 76 -15.91 -3.65 -2.37
C VAL A 76 -15.82 -3.43 -3.87
N ILE A 77 -14.69 -3.76 -4.51
CA ILE A 77 -14.53 -3.63 -5.96
C ILE A 77 -15.56 -4.50 -6.67
N MET A 78 -15.67 -5.76 -6.25
CA MET A 78 -16.58 -6.74 -6.86
C MET A 78 -18.04 -6.25 -6.80
N GLU A 79 -18.48 -5.74 -5.65
CA GLU A 79 -19.82 -5.16 -5.49
C GLU A 79 -20.05 -3.98 -6.47
N ASN A 80 -19.05 -3.11 -6.63
CA ASN A 80 -19.14 -1.91 -7.49
C ASN A 80 -18.99 -2.18 -8.99
N ILE A 81 -18.66 -3.42 -9.37
CA ILE A 81 -18.72 -3.91 -10.77
C ILE A 81 -19.88 -4.89 -11.02
N GLY A 82 -20.78 -5.07 -10.04
CA GLY A 82 -22.01 -5.85 -10.17
C GLY A 82 -21.91 -7.32 -9.75
N ILE A 83 -20.85 -7.71 -9.04
CA ILE A 83 -20.71 -9.05 -8.44
C ILE A 83 -21.08 -8.96 -6.97
N ASP A 84 -22.20 -9.57 -6.57
CA ASP A 84 -22.62 -9.58 -5.17
C ASP A 84 -21.67 -10.40 -4.26
N LEU A 85 -21.80 -10.19 -2.95
CA LEU A 85 -20.92 -10.81 -1.95
C LEU A 85 -20.98 -12.33 -1.94
N GLU A 86 -22.13 -12.95 -2.17
CA GLU A 86 -22.23 -14.41 -2.17
C GLU A 86 -21.57 -15.00 -3.42
N ASN A 87 -21.69 -14.35 -4.57
CA ASN A 87 -20.96 -14.71 -5.78
C ASN A 87 -19.44 -14.50 -5.63
N PHE A 88 -19.03 -13.44 -4.95
CA PHE A 88 -17.61 -13.24 -4.62
C PHE A 88 -17.08 -14.33 -3.66
N ILE A 89 -17.85 -14.68 -2.61
CA ILE A 89 -17.51 -15.78 -1.69
C ILE A 89 -17.35 -17.11 -2.46
N LYS A 90 -18.25 -17.41 -3.40
CA LYS A 90 -18.11 -18.60 -4.26
C LYS A 90 -16.83 -18.57 -5.08
N ASN A 91 -16.46 -17.42 -5.66
CA ASN A 91 -15.20 -17.28 -6.40
C ASN A 91 -13.97 -17.53 -5.51
N LEU A 92 -14.00 -17.07 -4.25
CA LEU A 92 -12.94 -17.34 -3.29
C LEU A 92 -12.83 -18.84 -2.99
N LEU A 93 -13.96 -19.52 -2.78
CA LEU A 93 -13.97 -20.97 -2.53
C LEU A 93 -13.52 -21.77 -3.77
N ASN A 94 -13.91 -21.37 -4.99
CA ASN A 94 -13.39 -21.96 -6.22
C ASN A 94 -11.86 -21.77 -6.33
N THR A 95 -11.34 -20.60 -5.92
CA THR A 95 -9.89 -20.36 -5.88
C THR A 95 -9.20 -21.27 -4.87
N ARG A 96 -9.80 -21.46 -3.69
CA ARG A 96 -9.31 -22.40 -2.68
C ARG A 96 -9.28 -23.84 -3.20
N ASP A 97 -10.32 -24.28 -3.88
CA ASP A 97 -10.41 -25.64 -4.43
C ASP A 97 -9.38 -25.86 -5.55
N ALA A 98 -9.14 -24.85 -6.39
CA ALA A 98 -8.08 -24.90 -7.40
C ALA A 98 -6.67 -25.02 -6.77
N ILE A 99 -6.40 -24.37 -5.63
CA ILE A 99 -5.13 -24.54 -4.90
C ILE A 99 -5.05 -25.92 -4.24
N ALA A 100 -6.18 -26.46 -3.80
CA ALA A 100 -6.25 -27.74 -3.10
C ALA A 100 -5.71 -28.91 -3.94
N GLU A 101 -5.87 -28.88 -5.27
CA GLU A 101 -5.34 -29.90 -6.18
C GLU A 101 -3.81 -30.01 -6.15
N TYR A 102 -3.13 -28.93 -5.75
CA TYR A 102 -1.68 -28.86 -5.66
C TYR A 102 -1.18 -29.04 -4.22
N SER A 103 -2.06 -29.25 -3.25
CA SER A 103 -1.73 -29.17 -1.81
C SER A 103 -1.79 -30.53 -1.13
N ASP A 104 -0.88 -30.78 -0.18
CA ASP A 104 -0.97 -31.92 0.73
C ASP A 104 -1.93 -31.64 1.92
N GLU A 105 -2.19 -32.66 2.75
CA GLU A 105 -3.14 -32.57 3.87
C GLU A 105 -2.82 -31.44 4.85
N LYS A 106 -1.54 -31.19 5.14
CA LYS A 106 -1.12 -30.13 6.07
C LYS A 106 -1.18 -28.75 5.43
N GLU A 107 -0.86 -28.67 4.13
CA GLU A 107 -1.03 -27.45 3.35
C GLU A 107 -2.51 -27.05 3.25
N LEU A 108 -3.41 -28.02 3.10
CA LEU A 108 -4.86 -27.81 3.09
C LEU A 108 -5.39 -27.25 4.41
N GLU A 109 -4.86 -27.67 5.56
CA GLU A 109 -5.23 -27.09 6.87
C GLU A 109 -4.95 -25.59 6.92
N ILE A 110 -3.77 -25.17 6.44
CA ILE A 110 -3.40 -23.74 6.38
C ILE A 110 -4.32 -23.00 5.42
N LEU A 111 -4.53 -23.52 4.21
CA LEU A 111 -5.42 -22.89 3.24
C LEU A 111 -6.83 -22.70 3.81
N ASN A 112 -7.37 -23.73 4.45
CA ASN A 112 -8.69 -23.69 5.05
C ASN A 112 -8.80 -22.63 6.15
N ASP A 113 -7.78 -22.50 6.99
CA ASP A 113 -7.76 -21.46 8.03
C ASP A 113 -7.83 -20.06 7.41
N PHE A 114 -7.06 -19.78 6.35
CA PHE A 114 -7.09 -18.47 5.68
C PHE A 114 -8.42 -18.21 4.96
N PHE A 115 -8.89 -19.13 4.13
CA PHE A 115 -10.10 -18.93 3.33
C PHE A 115 -11.37 -18.90 4.18
N TYR A 116 -11.51 -19.77 5.17
CA TYR A 116 -12.70 -19.76 6.02
C TYR A 116 -12.72 -18.58 6.98
N ALA A 117 -11.55 -18.11 7.45
CA ALA A 117 -11.49 -16.83 8.15
C ALA A 117 -11.97 -15.68 7.25
N ALA A 118 -11.54 -15.63 5.98
CA ALA A 118 -11.98 -14.61 5.02
C ALA A 118 -13.48 -14.64 4.75
N VAL A 119 -14.05 -15.83 4.51
CA VAL A 119 -15.50 -16.00 4.28
C VAL A 119 -16.31 -15.59 5.50
N ASN A 120 -15.91 -16.06 6.70
CA ASN A 120 -16.59 -15.69 7.93
C ASN A 120 -16.53 -14.19 8.19
N ASN A 121 -15.40 -13.56 7.87
CA ASN A 121 -15.20 -12.14 8.03
C ASN A 121 -16.09 -11.32 7.07
N ILE A 122 -16.17 -11.69 5.78
CA ILE A 122 -17.11 -11.05 4.85
C ILE A 122 -18.55 -11.16 5.38
N ARG A 123 -18.99 -12.35 5.77
CA ARG A 123 -20.38 -12.58 6.20
C ARG A 123 -20.76 -11.84 7.47
N SER A 124 -19.81 -11.65 8.38
CA SER A 124 -20.10 -11.11 9.72
C SER A 124 -19.76 -9.63 9.86
N ASN A 125 -18.73 -9.16 9.17
CA ASN A 125 -18.10 -7.88 9.44
C ASN A 125 -18.03 -6.94 8.21
N TYR A 126 -18.44 -7.38 7.02
CA TYR A 126 -18.34 -6.55 5.82
C TYR A 126 -19.07 -5.21 5.99
N LYS A 127 -18.35 -4.13 5.72
CA LYS A 127 -18.87 -2.76 5.71
C LYS A 127 -18.39 -2.05 4.48
N ARG A 128 -19.28 -1.26 3.87
CA ARG A 128 -18.89 -0.34 2.80
C ARG A 128 -17.96 0.74 3.35
N PRO A 129 -16.88 1.10 2.62
CA PRO A 129 -15.90 2.06 3.11
C PRO A 129 -16.51 3.45 3.20
N LEU A 130 -16.37 4.05 4.39
CA LEU A 130 -16.75 5.42 4.66
C LEU A 130 -15.76 6.41 4.03
N SER A 131 -16.20 7.64 3.81
CA SER A 131 -15.33 8.70 3.28
C SER A 131 -14.18 8.99 4.25
N PHE A 132 -12.99 9.23 3.68
CA PHE A 132 -11.83 9.68 4.44
C PHE A 132 -11.86 11.19 4.74
N LEU A 133 -12.83 11.92 4.16
CA LEU A 133 -13.12 13.31 4.51
C LEU A 133 -14.18 13.36 5.62
N VAL A 134 -13.71 13.52 6.86
CA VAL A 134 -14.55 13.58 8.07
C VAL A 134 -14.70 15.02 8.55
N ARG A 135 -15.87 15.39 9.09
CA ARG A 135 -16.16 16.79 9.48
C ARG A 135 -15.38 17.25 10.70
N GLU A 136 -14.85 16.30 11.47
CA GLU A 136 -14.01 16.51 12.65
C GLU A 136 -12.59 16.95 12.28
N ASN A 137 -12.17 16.77 11.03
CA ASN A 137 -10.90 17.28 10.51
C ASN A 137 -10.91 18.81 10.54
N SER A 138 -9.86 19.39 11.13
CA SER A 138 -9.76 20.84 11.36
C SER A 138 -9.73 21.67 10.06
N LEU A 139 -9.25 21.07 8.97
CA LEU A 139 -9.18 21.64 7.63
C LEU A 139 -10.18 21.00 6.66
N TYR A 140 -11.29 20.44 7.17
CA TYR A 140 -12.30 19.75 6.34
C TYR A 140 -12.75 20.55 5.10
N GLN A 141 -12.99 21.86 5.25
CA GLN A 141 -13.41 22.71 4.12
C GLN A 141 -12.31 22.81 3.06
N THR A 142 -11.06 23.06 3.47
CA THR A 142 -9.91 23.10 2.56
C THR A 142 -9.71 21.75 1.87
N ALA A 143 -9.79 20.64 2.60
CA ALA A 143 -9.68 19.30 2.05
C ALA A 143 -10.80 18.99 1.04
N SER A 144 -12.04 19.37 1.34
CA SER A 144 -13.20 19.18 0.46
C SER A 144 -13.05 19.99 -0.84
N SER A 145 -12.70 21.28 -0.74
CA SER A 145 -12.48 22.12 -1.93
C SER A 145 -11.28 21.66 -2.75
N TYR A 146 -10.20 21.22 -2.09
CA TYR A 146 -9.04 20.67 -2.77
C TYR A 146 -9.40 19.42 -3.58
N LEU A 147 -10.13 18.48 -2.98
CA LEU A 147 -10.65 17.30 -3.69
C LEU A 147 -11.54 17.70 -4.88
N GLU A 148 -12.47 18.64 -4.69
CA GLU A 148 -13.37 19.09 -5.75
C GLU A 148 -12.59 19.67 -6.94
N PHE A 149 -11.59 20.51 -6.70
CA PHE A 149 -10.75 21.04 -7.78
C PHE A 149 -10.00 19.93 -8.53
N LEU A 150 -9.45 18.94 -7.81
CA LEU A 150 -8.77 17.80 -8.44
C LEU A 150 -9.72 16.98 -9.31
N LEU A 151 -10.92 16.66 -8.81
CA LEU A 151 -11.93 15.89 -9.55
C LEU A 151 -12.43 16.64 -10.80
N ASN A 152 -12.49 17.97 -10.74
CA ASN A 152 -12.81 18.84 -11.87
C ASN A 152 -11.62 19.13 -12.80
N SER A 153 -10.48 18.46 -12.59
CA SER A 153 -9.24 18.65 -13.35
C SER A 153 -8.63 20.06 -13.27
N ASP A 154 -9.03 20.85 -12.29
CA ASP A 154 -8.56 22.22 -12.05
C ASP A 154 -7.36 22.23 -11.09
N ARG A 155 -6.22 21.72 -11.59
CA ARG A 155 -4.96 21.72 -10.84
C ARG A 155 -4.47 23.13 -10.47
N HIS A 156 -4.91 24.16 -11.22
CA HIS A 156 -4.50 25.54 -10.95
C HIS A 156 -5.17 26.07 -9.69
N SER A 157 -6.50 25.92 -9.58
CA SER A 157 -7.23 26.30 -8.37
C SER A 157 -6.84 25.45 -7.16
N ALA A 158 -6.59 24.15 -7.37
CA ALA A 158 -6.06 23.27 -6.31
C ALA A 158 -4.71 23.77 -5.76
N SER A 159 -3.76 24.10 -6.65
CA SER A 159 -2.46 24.68 -6.28
C SER A 159 -2.61 26.02 -5.56
N LYS A 160 -3.41 26.93 -6.13
CA LYS A 160 -3.64 28.26 -5.58
C LYS A 160 -4.24 28.20 -4.17
N LEU A 161 -5.22 27.33 -3.93
CA LEU A 161 -5.85 27.14 -2.62
C LEU A 161 -4.81 26.81 -1.55
N ILE A 162 -3.91 25.86 -1.84
CA ILE A 162 -2.90 25.41 -0.89
C ILE A 162 -1.84 26.49 -0.65
N LEU A 163 -1.32 27.11 -1.71
CA LEU A 163 -0.32 28.18 -1.60
C LEU A 163 -0.86 29.36 -0.79
N GLN A 164 -2.08 29.82 -1.07
CA GLN A 164 -2.71 30.89 -0.32
C GLN A 164 -2.93 30.54 1.15
N SER A 165 -3.24 29.27 1.44
CA SER A 165 -3.39 28.80 2.83
C SER A 165 -2.07 28.87 3.59
N VAL A 166 -0.97 28.45 2.96
CA VAL A 166 0.38 28.53 3.56
C VAL A 166 0.85 29.98 3.70
N GLU A 167 0.61 30.84 2.70
CA GLU A 167 0.90 32.28 2.76
C GLU A 167 0.10 32.99 3.86
N ALA A 168 -1.11 32.51 4.17
CA ALA A 168 -1.93 32.98 5.28
C ALA A 168 -1.46 32.47 6.65
N GLY A 169 -0.38 31.70 6.71
CA GLY A 169 0.25 31.24 7.95
C GLY A 169 -0.11 29.81 8.38
N LEU A 170 -0.85 29.07 7.55
CA LEU A 170 -1.14 27.66 7.86
C LEU A 170 0.14 26.81 7.73
N PRO A 171 0.50 26.01 8.74
CA PRO A 171 1.69 25.15 8.66
C PRO A 171 1.59 24.12 7.53
N VAL A 172 2.69 23.94 6.79
CA VAL A 172 2.78 22.93 5.70
C VAL A 172 2.49 21.52 6.22
N LYS A 173 2.94 21.19 7.44
CA LYS A 173 2.63 19.91 8.10
C LYS A 173 1.11 19.65 8.22
N ASP A 174 0.32 20.69 8.48
CA ASP A 174 -1.13 20.57 8.66
C ASP A 174 -1.81 20.39 7.30
N ILE A 175 -1.30 21.03 6.23
CA ILE A 175 -1.72 20.73 4.85
C ILE A 175 -1.48 19.25 4.51
N TYR A 176 -0.34 18.69 4.87
CA TYR A 176 -0.02 17.29 4.55
C TYR A 176 -0.95 16.32 5.30
N GLN A 177 -1.14 16.53 6.61
CA GLN A 177 -1.92 15.63 7.47
C GLN A 177 -3.43 15.78 7.28
N GLU A 178 -3.92 17.02 7.18
CA GLU A 178 -5.36 17.32 7.23
C GLU A 178 -5.95 17.57 5.83
N VAL A 179 -5.14 17.77 4.79
CA VAL A 179 -5.62 17.95 3.40
C VAL A 179 -5.11 16.83 2.49
N PHE A 180 -3.81 16.75 2.23
CA PHE A 180 -3.29 15.83 1.21
C PHE A 180 -3.52 14.37 1.56
N GLN A 181 -3.17 13.94 2.78
CA GLN A 181 -3.34 12.56 3.19
C GLN A 181 -4.81 12.08 3.12
N PRO A 182 -5.80 12.78 3.71
CA PRO A 182 -7.20 12.34 3.63
C PRO A 182 -7.78 12.45 2.22
N VAL A 183 -7.38 13.46 1.43
CA VAL A 183 -7.81 13.57 0.03
C VAL A 183 -7.26 12.43 -0.83
N GLN A 184 -5.99 12.05 -0.67
CA GLN A 184 -5.40 10.92 -1.40
C GLN A 184 -6.06 9.59 -1.03
N ARG A 185 -6.38 9.38 0.25
CA ARG A 185 -7.17 8.22 0.68
C ARG A 185 -8.59 8.24 0.10
N GLU A 186 -9.22 9.41 0.05
CA GLU A 186 -10.56 9.57 -0.53
C GLU A 186 -10.57 9.32 -2.04
N ILE A 187 -9.57 9.79 -2.78
CA ILE A 187 -9.39 9.48 -4.20
C ILE A 187 -9.26 7.96 -4.40
N GLY A 188 -8.43 7.29 -3.59
CA GLY A 188 -8.30 5.83 -3.63
C GLY A 188 -9.62 5.12 -3.35
N ARG A 189 -10.41 5.60 -2.37
CA ARG A 189 -11.75 5.08 -2.09
C ARG A 189 -12.72 5.30 -3.24
N LEU A 190 -12.77 6.50 -3.82
CA LEU A 190 -13.63 6.83 -4.96
C LEU A 190 -13.31 5.95 -6.18
N TRP A 191 -12.03 5.63 -6.39
CA TRP A 191 -11.62 4.66 -7.40
C TRP A 191 -12.11 3.24 -7.05
N GLN A 192 -11.88 2.79 -5.82
CA GLN A 192 -12.31 1.47 -5.34
C GLN A 192 -13.83 1.26 -5.48
N ILE A 193 -14.64 2.29 -5.21
CA ILE A 193 -16.10 2.25 -5.37
C ILE A 193 -16.59 2.66 -6.78
N ASN A 194 -15.69 2.61 -7.78
CA ASN A 194 -15.99 2.85 -9.18
C ASN A 194 -16.68 4.21 -9.48
N LYS A 195 -16.36 5.24 -8.68
CA LYS A 195 -16.83 6.63 -8.91
C LYS A 195 -15.89 7.43 -9.79
N ILE A 196 -14.60 7.07 -9.79
CA ILE A 196 -13.60 7.64 -10.70
C ILE A 196 -12.82 6.53 -11.38
N SER A 197 -12.35 6.81 -12.59
CA SER A 197 -11.45 5.92 -13.33
C SER A 197 -10.04 5.96 -12.77
N VAL A 198 -9.23 4.94 -13.09
CA VAL A 198 -7.79 4.93 -12.79
C VAL A 198 -7.05 6.12 -13.42
N ALA A 199 -7.50 6.59 -14.60
CA ALA A 199 -6.91 7.77 -15.24
C ALA A 199 -7.16 9.06 -14.42
N GLN A 200 -8.34 9.19 -13.82
CA GLN A 200 -8.66 10.31 -12.92
C GLN A 200 -7.89 10.21 -11.61
N GLU A 201 -7.74 9.02 -11.03
CA GLU A 201 -6.89 8.80 -9.86
C GLU A 201 -5.45 9.26 -10.15
N HIS A 202 -4.84 8.77 -11.23
CA HIS A 202 -3.49 9.16 -11.63
C HIS A 202 -3.35 10.67 -11.85
N PHE A 203 -4.35 11.31 -12.47
CA PHE A 203 -4.36 12.77 -12.61
C PHE A 203 -4.34 13.48 -11.26
N CYS A 204 -5.17 13.05 -10.30
CA CYS A 204 -5.26 13.66 -8.98
C CYS A 204 -3.97 13.47 -8.17
N SER A 205 -3.36 12.28 -8.26
CA SER A 205 -2.08 11.94 -7.66
C SER A 205 -0.95 12.81 -8.24
N ALA A 206 -0.84 12.92 -9.57
CA ALA A 206 0.16 13.76 -10.24
C ALA A 206 -0.03 15.26 -9.92
N ALA A 207 -1.28 15.74 -9.90
CA ALA A 207 -1.59 17.11 -9.51
C ALA A 207 -1.16 17.38 -8.06
N THR A 208 -1.39 16.45 -7.13
CA THR A 208 -0.94 16.60 -5.74
C THR A 208 0.58 16.60 -5.63
N GLN A 209 1.28 15.74 -6.37
CA GLN A 209 2.75 15.76 -6.42
C GLN A 209 3.31 17.10 -6.92
N LEU A 210 2.66 17.72 -7.91
CA LEU A 210 3.01 19.07 -8.38
C LEU A 210 2.85 20.10 -7.25
N VAL A 211 1.72 20.09 -6.55
CA VAL A 211 1.47 21.04 -5.46
C VAL A 211 2.46 20.84 -4.31
N MET A 212 2.78 19.59 -3.93
CA MET A 212 3.82 19.30 -2.94
C MET A 212 5.17 19.92 -3.32
N SER A 213 5.57 19.85 -4.59
CA SER A 213 6.84 20.44 -5.06
C SER A 213 6.87 21.97 -4.92
N GLN A 214 5.72 22.63 -5.04
CA GLN A 214 5.61 24.08 -4.88
C GLN A 214 5.80 24.53 -3.42
N LEU A 215 5.72 23.61 -2.46
CA LEU A 215 5.87 23.89 -1.03
C LEU A 215 7.33 23.83 -0.55
N TYR A 216 8.26 23.42 -1.40
CA TYR A 216 9.69 23.29 -1.07
C TYR A 216 10.36 24.58 -0.54
N PRO A 217 10.02 25.80 -1.00
CA PRO A 217 10.55 27.02 -0.39
C PRO A 217 10.20 27.17 1.10
N TYR A 218 9.05 26.63 1.53
CA TYR A 218 8.61 26.63 2.92
C TYR A 218 9.22 25.47 3.72
N ILE A 219 9.40 24.30 3.09
CA ILE A 219 9.94 23.09 3.71
C ILE A 219 11.46 23.22 3.98
N PHE A 220 12.24 23.70 3.00
CA PHE A 220 13.71 23.76 3.11
C PHE A 220 14.24 24.98 3.86
N SER A 221 13.36 25.73 4.54
CA SER A 221 13.73 26.91 5.32
C SER A 221 14.27 26.56 6.72
N THR A 222 14.08 25.33 7.18
CA THR A 222 14.52 24.88 8.52
C THR A 222 16.04 24.70 8.60
N ARG A 223 16.64 25.16 9.70
CA ARG A 223 18.06 24.93 10.00
C ARG A 223 18.36 23.43 10.11
N LYS A 224 19.40 22.98 9.40
CA LYS A 224 19.85 21.59 9.44
C LYS A 224 20.42 21.18 10.80
N ASN A 225 20.08 19.98 11.23
CA ASN A 225 20.51 19.37 12.50
C ASN A 225 21.68 18.38 12.33
N GLY A 226 22.15 18.18 11.09
CA GLY A 226 23.27 17.32 10.74
C GLY A 226 22.93 15.83 10.62
N LYS A 227 21.67 15.43 10.82
CA LYS A 227 21.20 14.05 10.65
C LYS A 227 20.71 13.80 9.23
N ARG A 228 20.92 12.58 8.74
CA ARG A 228 20.60 12.16 7.36
C ARG A 228 19.53 11.08 7.34
N PHE A 229 18.52 11.26 6.50
CA PHE A 229 17.44 10.30 6.30
C PHE A 229 17.35 9.88 4.83
N VAL A 230 17.45 8.58 4.56
CA VAL A 230 17.19 8.02 3.22
C VAL A 230 15.78 7.48 3.18
N ALA A 231 15.00 7.87 2.17
CA ALA A 231 13.62 7.42 1.96
C ALA A 231 13.52 6.72 0.59
N ALA A 232 13.17 5.44 0.56
CA ALA A 232 13.03 4.68 -0.68
C ALA A 232 11.82 3.75 -0.68
N SER A 233 11.15 3.64 -1.82
CA SER A 233 10.20 2.56 -2.06
C SER A 233 10.94 1.35 -2.62
N VAL A 234 10.52 0.15 -2.21
CA VAL A 234 11.10 -1.09 -2.71
C VAL A 234 10.89 -1.24 -4.23
N GLY A 235 11.76 -1.98 -4.93
CA GLY A 235 11.56 -2.32 -6.33
C GLY A 235 10.17 -2.89 -6.61
N ASN A 236 9.57 -2.46 -7.72
CA ASN A 236 8.18 -2.70 -8.15
C ASN A 236 7.09 -2.00 -7.34
N GLU A 237 7.43 -1.10 -6.42
CA GLU A 237 6.47 -0.24 -5.73
C GLU A 237 6.37 1.13 -6.42
N LEU A 238 5.17 1.49 -6.87
CA LEU A 238 4.89 2.76 -7.55
C LEU A 238 4.25 3.80 -6.62
N HIS A 239 3.75 3.39 -5.46
CA HIS A 239 3.08 4.28 -4.52
C HIS A 239 4.10 5.04 -3.67
N GLU A 240 4.39 6.28 -4.05
CA GLU A 240 5.47 7.06 -3.43
C GLU A 240 5.02 8.30 -2.65
N ILE A 241 3.77 8.75 -2.81
CA ILE A 241 3.28 9.99 -2.18
C ILE A 241 3.41 9.93 -0.65
N GLY A 242 3.00 8.82 -0.02
CA GLY A 242 3.11 8.66 1.43
C GLY A 242 4.56 8.71 1.92
N LEU A 243 5.49 8.06 1.20
CA LEU A 243 6.92 8.11 1.53
C LEU A 243 7.50 9.51 1.33
N ARG A 244 7.09 10.22 0.28
CA ARG A 244 7.47 11.63 0.05
C ARG A 244 7.00 12.52 1.19
N MET A 245 5.78 12.33 1.68
CA MET A 245 5.29 13.04 2.87
C MET A 245 6.20 12.79 4.09
N VAL A 246 6.65 11.55 4.30
CA VAL A 246 7.60 11.24 5.37
C VAL A 246 8.91 11.98 5.17
N ALA A 247 9.49 11.95 3.96
CA ALA A 247 10.73 12.69 3.66
C ALA A 247 10.58 14.20 3.94
N ASP A 248 9.50 14.82 3.45
CA ASP A 248 9.23 16.25 3.67
C ASP A 248 9.06 16.59 5.17
N PHE A 249 8.50 15.67 5.97
CA PHE A 249 8.44 15.84 7.43
C PHE A 249 9.82 15.83 8.09
N PHE A 250 10.71 14.94 7.65
CA PHE A 250 12.10 14.92 8.10
C PHE A 250 12.84 16.21 7.71
N GLU A 251 12.61 16.74 6.51
CA GLU A 251 13.12 18.04 6.08
C GLU A 251 12.64 19.19 6.95
N MET A 252 11.33 19.25 7.21
CA MET A 252 10.76 20.26 8.11
C MET A 252 11.33 20.15 9.54
N ALA A 253 11.79 18.98 9.96
CA ALA A 253 12.47 18.75 11.24
C ALA A 253 13.99 19.01 11.20
N GLY A 254 14.52 19.49 10.07
CA GLY A 254 15.93 19.88 9.90
C GLY A 254 16.86 18.73 9.51
N TRP A 255 16.35 17.58 9.06
CA TRP A 255 17.19 16.51 8.54
C TRP A 255 17.63 16.80 7.10
N ASP A 256 18.75 16.23 6.68
CA ASP A 256 19.12 16.13 5.27
C ASP A 256 18.52 14.86 4.68
N THR A 257 17.54 15.02 3.80
CA THR A 257 16.80 13.88 3.25
C THR A 257 17.22 13.54 1.83
N TYR A 258 17.21 12.23 1.57
CA TYR A 258 17.54 11.64 0.28
C TYR A 258 16.37 10.75 -0.12
N TYR A 259 15.46 11.32 -0.89
CA TYR A 259 14.27 10.63 -1.38
C TYR A 259 14.52 10.05 -2.77
N PHE A 260 14.44 8.72 -2.91
CA PHE A 260 14.75 8.01 -4.15
C PHE A 260 13.52 7.70 -5.02
N GLY A 261 12.33 8.07 -4.57
CA GLY A 261 11.09 7.87 -5.32
C GLY A 261 10.60 6.42 -5.37
N ALA A 262 9.68 6.18 -6.31
CA ALA A 262 9.13 4.89 -6.66
C ALA A 262 10.12 4.00 -7.43
N ASN A 263 9.96 2.68 -7.26
CA ASN A 263 10.59 1.65 -8.07
C ASN A 263 12.12 1.77 -8.21
N THR A 264 12.81 2.18 -7.14
CA THR A 264 14.28 2.26 -7.15
C THR A 264 14.87 0.84 -7.04
N PRO A 265 15.83 0.45 -7.92
CA PRO A 265 16.48 -0.85 -7.82
C PRO A 265 17.23 -1.05 -6.50
N SER A 266 17.09 -2.23 -5.90
CA SER A 266 17.68 -2.57 -4.59
C SER A 266 19.20 -2.36 -4.55
N GLU A 267 19.93 -2.78 -5.59
CA GLU A 267 21.38 -2.61 -5.67
C GLU A 267 21.78 -1.13 -5.66
N SER A 268 21.08 -0.29 -6.44
CA SER A 268 21.31 1.15 -6.47
C SER A 268 21.00 1.83 -5.13
N ILE A 269 19.95 1.38 -4.42
CA ILE A 269 19.65 1.86 -3.06
C ILE A 269 20.83 1.55 -2.14
N ILE A 270 21.32 0.31 -2.15
CA ILE A 270 22.41 -0.15 -1.28
C ILE A 270 23.69 0.65 -1.53
N ASP A 271 24.09 0.80 -2.80
CA ASP A 271 25.31 1.53 -3.16
C ASP A 271 25.23 3.00 -2.77
N THR A 272 24.07 3.62 -2.95
CA THR A 272 23.87 5.04 -2.59
C THR A 272 23.86 5.24 -1.08
N ILE A 273 23.22 4.33 -0.32
CA ILE A 273 23.20 4.38 1.14
C ILE A 273 24.62 4.28 1.73
N LYS A 274 25.50 3.45 1.15
CA LYS A 274 26.91 3.36 1.58
C LYS A 274 27.64 4.71 1.43
N GLN A 275 27.36 5.45 0.36
CA GLN A 275 27.97 6.75 0.09
C GLN A 275 27.41 7.85 1.02
N ILE A 276 26.09 7.85 1.25
CA ILE A 276 25.40 8.84 2.08
C ILE A 276 25.74 8.66 3.57
N ASN A 277 25.89 7.41 4.01
CA ASN A 277 26.01 7.03 5.41
C ASN A 277 24.89 7.64 6.29
N PRO A 278 23.63 7.23 6.09
CA PRO A 278 22.48 7.83 6.77
C PRO A 278 22.37 7.41 8.24
N ASP A 279 21.77 8.26 9.08
CA ASP A 279 21.40 7.92 10.45
C ASP A 279 20.14 7.03 10.48
N LEU A 280 19.25 7.22 9.51
CA LEU A 280 17.99 6.51 9.40
C LEU A 280 17.66 6.18 7.93
N ILE A 281 17.14 4.98 7.71
CA ILE A 281 16.59 4.55 6.42
C ILE A 281 15.10 4.29 6.62
N GLY A 282 14.26 4.95 5.83
CA GLY A 282 12.83 4.71 5.75
C GLY A 282 12.48 3.98 4.47
N LEU A 283 11.93 2.77 4.60
CA LEU A 283 11.47 1.98 3.47
C LEU A 283 9.95 1.88 3.49
N SER A 284 9.31 2.09 2.34
CA SER A 284 7.86 1.99 2.22
C SER A 284 7.42 0.90 1.23
N THR A 285 6.31 0.24 1.57
CA THR A 285 5.55 -0.58 0.64
C THR A 285 4.06 -0.42 0.89
N THR A 286 3.28 -0.31 -0.18
CA THR A 286 1.82 -0.21 -0.12
C THR A 286 1.19 -1.53 -0.57
N ILE A 287 1.79 -2.18 -1.56
CA ILE A 287 1.29 -3.42 -2.13
C ILE A 287 1.88 -4.62 -1.38
N THR A 288 1.02 -5.43 -0.75
CA THR A 288 1.43 -6.54 0.15
C THR A 288 2.40 -7.52 -0.52
N TYR A 289 2.26 -7.80 -1.81
CA TYR A 289 3.16 -8.73 -2.49
C TYR A 289 4.56 -8.18 -2.81
N ASN A 290 4.84 -6.93 -2.43
CA ASN A 290 6.20 -6.38 -2.43
C ASN A 290 6.93 -6.62 -1.09
N LEU A 291 6.29 -7.23 -0.09
CA LEU A 291 6.90 -7.51 1.22
C LEU A 291 8.12 -8.42 1.12
N LYS A 292 8.10 -9.43 0.24
CA LYS A 292 9.28 -10.26 -0.04
C LYS A 292 10.47 -9.44 -0.51
N ASN A 293 10.28 -8.57 -1.52
CA ASN A 293 11.34 -7.70 -2.03
C ASN A 293 11.87 -6.76 -0.91
N LEU A 294 10.99 -6.28 -0.04
CA LEU A 294 11.35 -5.39 1.05
C LEU A 294 12.19 -6.11 2.10
N LYS A 295 11.80 -7.33 2.48
CA LYS A 295 12.55 -8.22 3.39
C LYS A 295 13.93 -8.54 2.82
N GLU A 296 14.04 -8.82 1.53
CA GLU A 296 15.31 -9.08 0.85
C GLU A 296 16.21 -7.84 0.84
N LEU A 297 15.67 -6.66 0.55
CA LEU A 297 16.39 -5.39 0.61
C LEU A 297 16.91 -5.10 2.03
N ILE A 298 16.08 -5.25 3.06
CA ILE A 298 16.49 -5.06 4.46
C ILE A 298 17.63 -6.01 4.83
N LYS A 299 17.52 -7.29 4.46
CA LYS A 299 18.56 -8.29 4.70
C LYS A 299 19.87 -7.91 4.01
N ALA A 300 19.80 -7.46 2.76
CA ALA A 300 20.97 -7.02 2.01
C ALA A 300 21.62 -5.78 2.63
N ILE A 301 20.85 -4.74 2.98
CA ILE A 301 21.36 -3.54 3.68
C ILE A 301 22.06 -3.92 4.98
N LYS A 302 21.46 -4.79 5.80
CA LYS A 302 22.05 -5.23 7.08
C LYS A 302 23.32 -6.05 6.90
N ALA A 303 23.50 -6.75 5.77
CA ALA A 303 24.70 -7.53 5.48
C ALA A 303 25.93 -6.67 5.19
N GLU A 304 25.73 -5.43 4.70
CA GLU A 304 26.81 -4.52 4.28
C GLU A 304 27.60 -3.90 5.43
N LYS A 305 27.01 -3.81 6.63
CA LYS A 305 27.66 -3.30 7.85
C LYS A 305 28.34 -1.91 7.72
N PHE A 306 27.92 -1.06 6.77
CA PHE A 306 28.54 0.25 6.52
C PHE A 306 28.34 1.27 7.66
N ASN A 307 27.32 1.09 8.50
CA ASN A 307 27.15 1.85 9.74
C ASN A 307 26.28 1.07 10.72
N LEU A 308 26.88 0.54 11.80
CA LEU A 308 26.19 -0.28 12.79
C LEU A 308 25.15 0.50 13.62
N LYS A 309 25.13 1.83 13.54
CA LYS A 309 24.16 2.68 14.23
C LYS A 309 22.94 3.03 13.37
N THR A 310 23.04 2.91 12.05
CA THR A 310 21.92 3.19 11.14
C THR A 310 20.74 2.29 11.49
N LYS A 311 19.57 2.90 11.66
CA LYS A 311 18.31 2.18 11.87
C LYS A 311 17.51 2.12 10.58
N ILE A 312 16.74 1.05 10.43
CA ILE A 312 15.79 0.88 9.33
C ILE A 312 14.37 0.90 9.91
N ILE A 313 13.57 1.87 9.50
CA ILE A 313 12.13 1.88 9.77
C ILE A 313 11.36 1.54 8.52
N VAL A 314 10.20 0.91 8.71
CA VAL A 314 9.28 0.58 7.64
C VAL A 314 7.92 1.22 7.84
N GLY A 315 7.24 1.49 6.73
CA GLY A 315 5.89 2.03 6.74
C GLY A 315 5.13 1.68 5.46
N GLY A 316 3.89 2.17 5.38
CA GLY A 316 2.96 1.84 4.32
C GLY A 316 1.92 0.79 4.75
N TYR A 317 0.98 0.52 3.84
CA TYR A 317 -0.31 -0.09 4.17
C TYR A 317 -0.22 -1.45 4.91
N PRO A 318 0.61 -2.42 4.48
CA PRO A 318 0.67 -3.72 5.14
C PRO A 318 1.06 -3.67 6.63
N PHE A 319 1.83 -2.67 7.04
CA PHE A 319 2.25 -2.52 8.45
C PHE A 319 1.18 -1.88 9.33
N ILE A 320 0.20 -1.19 8.74
CA ILE A 320 -1.00 -0.71 9.46
C ILE A 320 -1.89 -1.91 9.78
N THR A 321 -2.09 -2.81 8.82
CA THR A 321 -2.92 -4.02 8.94
C THR A 321 -2.27 -5.11 9.79
N SER A 322 -0.94 -5.16 9.85
CA SER A 322 -0.19 -6.14 10.63
C SER A 322 0.95 -5.46 11.44
N PRO A 323 0.66 -4.93 12.64
CA PRO A 323 1.61 -4.13 13.42
C PRO A 323 2.90 -4.84 13.85
N ASP A 324 2.94 -6.17 13.88
CA ASP A 324 4.14 -6.96 14.20
C ASP A 324 4.94 -7.40 12.96
N LEU A 325 4.45 -7.11 11.75
CA LEU A 325 5.06 -7.52 10.49
C LEU A 325 6.49 -6.99 10.32
N TRP A 326 6.77 -5.79 10.81
CA TRP A 326 8.11 -5.17 10.74
C TRP A 326 9.18 -6.02 11.43
N LYS A 327 8.84 -6.73 12.51
CA LYS A 327 9.74 -7.66 13.22
C LYS A 327 10.07 -8.86 12.34
N LYS A 328 9.06 -9.41 11.63
CA LYS A 328 9.20 -10.59 10.76
C LYS A 328 10.08 -10.31 9.54
N ILE A 329 10.05 -9.10 9.00
CA ILE A 329 10.91 -8.69 7.88
C ILE A 329 12.28 -8.15 8.31
N GLY A 330 12.52 -8.04 9.62
CA GLY A 330 13.82 -7.65 10.17
C GLY A 330 14.11 -6.16 10.18
N ALA A 331 13.09 -5.29 10.14
CA ALA A 331 13.26 -3.85 10.38
C ALA A 331 13.55 -3.55 11.86
N ASP A 332 14.04 -2.35 12.15
CA ASP A 332 14.31 -1.89 13.53
C ASP A 332 13.12 -1.13 14.14
N GLY A 333 12.12 -0.76 13.33
CA GLY A 333 10.88 -0.16 13.79
C GLY A 333 9.84 0.01 12.68
N TYR A 334 8.65 0.43 13.09
CA TYR A 334 7.53 0.75 12.21
C TYR A 334 6.97 2.13 12.55
N ALA A 335 6.51 2.85 11.53
CA ALA A 335 5.74 4.07 11.71
C ALA A 335 4.44 4.05 10.87
N PRO A 336 3.26 4.33 11.48
CA PRO A 336 1.98 4.42 10.76
C PRO A 336 1.87 5.67 9.88
N ASP A 337 2.63 6.71 10.18
CA ASP A 337 2.59 8.01 9.52
C ASP A 337 3.91 8.78 9.70
N ALA A 338 3.99 9.95 9.08
CA ALA A 338 5.20 10.79 9.08
C ALA A 338 5.57 11.34 10.46
N GLU A 339 4.60 11.64 11.32
CA GLU A 339 4.87 12.17 12.65
C GLU A 339 5.42 11.09 13.57
N ASN A 340 4.85 9.88 13.50
CA ASN A 340 5.35 8.74 14.24
C ASN A 340 6.72 8.28 13.74
N ALA A 341 7.02 8.44 12.45
CA ALA A 341 8.36 8.20 11.91
C ALA A 341 9.40 9.16 12.52
N LEU A 342 9.07 10.45 12.63
CA LEU A 342 9.91 11.44 13.33
C LEU A 342 10.06 11.14 14.82
N LYS A 343 8.97 10.76 15.50
CA LYS A 343 9.01 10.37 16.92
C LYS A 343 9.94 9.18 17.14
N PHE A 344 9.85 8.16 16.29
CA PHE A 344 10.77 7.01 16.33
C PHE A 344 12.23 7.47 16.20
N ALA A 345 12.53 8.31 15.20
CA ALA A 345 13.87 8.80 14.93
C ALA A 345 14.45 9.57 16.13
N ASN A 346 13.65 10.43 16.75
CA ASN A 346 14.06 11.23 17.90
C ASN A 346 14.35 10.38 19.15
N ASN A 347 13.63 9.27 19.34
CA ASN A 347 13.78 8.40 20.51
C ASN A 347 14.85 7.31 20.32
N SER A 348 15.13 6.92 19.08
CA SER A 348 15.97 5.75 18.77
C SER A 348 17.40 6.11 18.36
N LEU A 349 17.67 7.39 18.11
CA LEU A 349 18.96 7.89 17.66
C LEU A 349 19.51 8.88 18.69
N HIS A 350 19.93 8.31 19.82
CA HIS A 350 20.65 8.96 20.91
C HIS A 350 22.13 8.58 20.91
#